data_AF-P34599-F1
#
_entry.id   AF-P34599-F1
#
_cell.length_a   1.000
_cell.length_b   1.000
_cell.length_c   1.000
_cell.angle_alpha   90.00
_cell.angle_beta   90.00
_cell.angle_gamma   90.00
#
_symmetry.space_group_name_H-M   'P 1'
#
loop_
_entity.id
_entity.type
_entity.pdbx_description
1 polymer ?
#
loop_
_entity_poly.entity_id
_entity_poly.type
_entity_poly.pdbx_seq_one_letter_code
_entity_poly.pdbx_strand_id
1 'polypeptide(L)'
;MSSSGVITQLVTDALSMNAAQDWEDVSLFTPYLNDQALMYDFADCLAVQTFLRMTSLPFNVRQRPNVDFISPDGVVPLLKINKTLITGFNAIVDFVHKKGVTLTSHLSETQVADMRANISMIEHLLTTVEKFVLWNHDETYDKVTKLRYGSVYHWPLSSVLPFVKRRKILEELSDKDWDTKTMDEVGEQADKVFRALSAQLGSQKYLTGDLPTEADALLFGHMYTLITVR
;
A
#
# COMPACT_ATOMS: atom_id res chain seq x y z
N MET A 1 22.93 -6.06 -23.88
CA MET A 1 22.03 -5.37 -22.93
C MET A 1 21.04 -6.39 -22.40
N SER A 2 20.99 -6.60 -21.08
CA SER A 2 20.06 -7.55 -20.45
C SER A 2 18.61 -7.11 -20.70
N SER A 3 17.73 -8.04 -21.07
CA SER A 3 16.29 -7.83 -21.28
C SER A 3 15.63 -7.04 -20.14
N SER A 4 16.06 -7.29 -18.89
CA SER A 4 15.57 -6.58 -17.70
C SER A 4 15.93 -5.08 -17.69
N GLY A 5 17.10 -4.72 -18.21
CA GLY A 5 17.53 -3.32 -18.29
C GLY A 5 16.71 -2.50 -19.28
N VAL A 6 16.35 -3.09 -20.42
CA VAL A 6 15.54 -2.41 -21.45
C VAL A 6 14.10 -2.16 -20.96
N ILE A 7 13.50 -3.13 -20.27
CA ILE A 7 12.16 -2.97 -19.69
C ILE A 7 12.18 -1.89 -18.60
N THR A 8 13.15 -1.94 -17.69
CA THR A 8 13.29 -0.94 -16.62
C THR A 8 13.45 0.47 -17.20
N GLN A 9 14.23 0.61 -18.28
CA GLN A 9 14.45 1.89 -18.94
C GLN A 9 13.19 2.38 -19.66
N LEU A 10 12.47 1.52 -20.38
CA LEU A 10 11.18 1.86 -21.00
C LEU A 10 10.12 2.27 -19.97
N VAL A 11 10.05 1.58 -18.83
CA VAL A 11 9.14 1.95 -17.72
C VAL A 11 9.54 3.30 -17.13
N THR A 12 10.85 3.54 -16.97
CA THR A 12 11.38 4.80 -16.48
C THR A 12 11.07 5.95 -17.44
N ASP A 13 11.29 5.76 -18.74
CA ASP A 13 11.00 6.73 -19.79
C ASP A 13 9.49 7.01 -19.88
N ALA A 14 8.64 5.97 -19.84
CA ALA A 14 7.19 6.13 -19.84
C ALA A 14 6.68 6.89 -18.61
N LEU A 15 7.23 6.59 -17.43
CA LEU A 15 6.93 7.35 -16.21
C LEU A 15 7.43 8.80 -16.31
N SER A 16 8.56 9.05 -16.96
CA SER A 16 9.15 10.39 -17.15
C SER A 16 8.33 11.23 -18.14
N MET A 17 7.87 10.64 -19.24
CA MET A 17 6.97 11.30 -20.19
C MET A 17 5.64 11.68 -19.52
N ASN A 18 5.11 10.81 -18.66
CA ASN A 18 3.91 11.12 -17.88
C ASN A 18 4.17 12.14 -16.76
N ALA A 19 5.40 12.22 -16.26
CA ALA A 19 5.83 13.23 -15.29
C ALA A 19 5.86 14.65 -15.87
N ALA A 20 5.80 14.86 -17.18
CA ALA A 20 5.65 16.20 -17.76
C ALA A 20 4.20 16.74 -17.79
N GLN A 21 3.18 15.90 -17.56
CA GLN A 21 1.77 16.34 -17.59
C GLN A 21 1.43 17.33 -16.48
N ASP A 22 0.54 18.28 -16.74
CA ASP A 22 0.03 19.16 -15.68
C ASP A 22 -0.76 18.37 -14.63
N TRP A 23 -0.70 18.82 -13.37
CA TRP A 23 -1.41 18.20 -12.25
C TRP A 23 -2.90 18.58 -12.28
N GLU A 24 -3.59 18.10 -13.31
CA GLU A 24 -5.00 18.36 -13.59
C GLU A 24 -5.80 17.04 -13.63
N ASP A 25 -7.10 17.13 -13.32
CA ASP A 25 -8.04 15.99 -13.25
C ASP A 25 -7.51 14.80 -12.42
N VAL A 26 -6.91 15.07 -11.27
CA VAL A 26 -6.33 14.05 -10.41
C VAL A 26 -7.42 13.38 -9.56
N SER A 27 -7.58 12.07 -9.73
CA SER A 27 -8.51 11.25 -8.96
C SER A 27 -7.81 10.04 -8.34
N LEU A 28 -7.93 9.90 -7.02
CA LEU A 28 -7.50 8.72 -6.28
C LEU A 28 -8.67 7.75 -6.15
N PHE A 29 -8.56 6.59 -6.79
CA PHE A 29 -9.53 5.51 -6.69
C PHE A 29 -9.20 4.59 -5.53
N THR A 30 -10.19 4.32 -4.69
CA THR A 30 -10.08 3.43 -3.52
C THR A 30 -11.29 2.50 -3.47
N PRO A 31 -11.23 1.38 -2.73
CA PRO A 31 -12.42 0.63 -2.37
C PRO A 31 -13.28 1.46 -1.41
N TYR A 32 -14.48 0.97 -1.09
CA TYR A 32 -15.26 1.53 0.01
C TYR A 32 -14.52 1.26 1.33
N LEU A 33 -13.89 2.30 1.87
CA LEU A 33 -12.96 2.17 3.00
C LEU A 33 -13.63 1.54 4.23
N ASN A 34 -14.86 1.95 4.56
CA ASN A 34 -15.52 1.49 5.78
C ASN A 34 -16.15 0.10 5.66
N ASP A 35 -16.57 -0.31 4.46
CA ASP A 35 -17.42 -1.48 4.25
C ASP A 35 -16.73 -2.64 3.53
N GLN A 36 -15.72 -2.34 2.72
CA GLN A 36 -15.12 -3.30 1.79
C GLN A 36 -13.61 -3.45 1.97
N ALA A 37 -12.90 -2.35 2.20
CA ALA A 37 -11.45 -2.36 2.26
C ALA A 37 -10.96 -3.28 3.39
N LEU A 38 -10.02 -4.16 3.06
CA LEU A 38 -9.31 -4.97 4.04
C LEU A 38 -8.17 -4.16 4.65
N MET A 39 -7.58 -4.67 5.73
CA MET A 39 -6.60 -3.94 6.54
C MET A 39 -5.46 -3.33 5.70
N TYR A 40 -4.76 -4.13 4.90
CA TYR A 40 -3.66 -3.64 4.06
C TYR A 40 -4.13 -2.64 2.98
N ASP A 41 -5.26 -2.91 2.32
CA ASP A 41 -5.81 -2.01 1.29
C ASP A 41 -6.24 -0.66 1.90
N PHE A 42 -6.85 -0.69 3.10
CA PHE A 42 -7.23 0.51 3.83
C PHE A 42 -5.99 1.32 4.21
N ALA A 43 -4.96 0.65 4.73
CA ALA A 43 -3.71 1.25 5.14
C ALA A 43 -3.04 1.98 3.96
N ASP A 44 -2.89 1.32 2.82
CA ASP A 44 -2.31 1.91 1.61
C ASP A 44 -3.15 3.08 1.07
N CYS A 45 -4.48 2.94 1.08
CA CYS A 45 -5.37 4.01 0.66
C CYS A 45 -5.26 5.24 1.56
N LEU A 46 -5.12 5.05 2.87
CA LEU A 46 -4.94 6.13 3.83
C LEU A 46 -3.54 6.73 3.73
N ALA A 47 -2.52 5.90 3.53
CA ALA A 47 -1.14 6.31 3.35
C ALA A 47 -0.98 7.25 2.16
N VAL A 48 -1.52 6.87 0.99
CA VAL A 48 -1.48 7.74 -0.21
C VAL A 48 -2.26 9.03 -0.01
N GLN A 49 -3.45 8.98 0.60
CA GLN A 49 -4.20 10.21 0.90
C GLN A 49 -3.42 11.14 1.83
N THR A 50 -2.72 10.57 2.80
CA THR A 50 -1.91 11.32 3.76
C THR A 50 -0.71 11.96 3.05
N PHE A 51 0.03 11.18 2.26
CA PHE A 51 1.16 11.67 1.46
C PHE A 51 0.76 12.80 0.50
N LEU A 52 -0.33 12.64 -0.25
CA LEU A 52 -0.81 13.67 -1.19
C LEU A 52 -1.26 14.96 -0.46
N ARG A 53 -1.84 14.84 0.74
CA ARG A 53 -2.18 16.00 1.58
C ARG A 53 -0.94 16.70 2.13
N MET A 54 0.08 15.94 2.56
CA MET A 54 1.34 16.48 3.07
C MET A 54 2.10 17.26 1.99
N THR A 55 2.02 16.81 0.75
CA THR A 55 2.60 17.50 -0.42
C THR A 55 1.74 18.66 -0.95
N SER A 56 0.58 18.94 -0.32
CA SER A 56 -0.38 19.98 -0.73
C SER A 56 -0.87 19.84 -2.17
N LEU A 57 -0.84 18.63 -2.73
CA LEU A 57 -1.31 18.36 -4.09
C LEU A 57 -2.84 18.19 -4.09
N PRO A 58 -3.58 18.87 -4.99
CA PRO A 58 -5.02 18.71 -5.05
C PRO A 58 -5.38 17.36 -5.69
N PHE A 59 -6.31 16.63 -5.08
CA PHE A 59 -6.84 15.38 -5.63
C PHE A 59 -8.27 15.13 -5.17
N ASN A 60 -9.02 14.34 -5.93
CA ASN A 60 -10.36 13.90 -5.57
C ASN A 60 -10.36 12.41 -5.21
N VAL A 61 -10.98 12.03 -4.09
CA VAL A 61 -11.17 10.61 -3.75
C VAL A 61 -12.42 10.08 -4.45
N ARG A 62 -12.30 8.97 -5.18
CA ARG A 62 -13.40 8.29 -5.86
C ARG A 62 -13.48 6.82 -5.45
N GLN A 63 -14.40 6.52 -4.55
CA GLN A 63 -14.62 5.14 -4.11
C GLN A 63 -15.34 4.31 -5.17
N ARG A 64 -14.85 3.09 -5.43
CA ARG A 64 -15.44 2.13 -6.38
C ARG A 64 -15.36 0.71 -5.81
N PRO A 65 -16.43 -0.10 -5.90
CA PRO A 65 -16.41 -1.47 -5.41
C PRO A 65 -15.44 -2.35 -6.19
N ASN A 66 -15.34 -2.13 -7.49
CA ASN A 66 -14.55 -2.94 -8.43
C ASN A 66 -13.14 -2.38 -8.67
N VAL A 67 -12.61 -1.59 -7.73
CA VAL A 67 -11.33 -0.88 -7.90
C VAL A 67 -10.16 -1.84 -8.18
N ASP A 68 -10.14 -3.01 -7.54
CA ASP A 68 -9.17 -4.10 -7.79
C ASP A 68 -9.15 -4.54 -9.26
N PHE A 69 -10.30 -4.48 -9.95
CA PHE A 69 -10.45 -4.90 -11.35
C PHE A 69 -10.16 -3.78 -12.34
N ILE A 70 -10.14 -2.52 -11.88
CA ILE A 70 -9.66 -1.38 -12.67
C ILE A 70 -8.12 -1.39 -12.68
N SER A 71 -7.52 -1.87 -11.59
CA SER A 71 -6.08 -1.95 -11.42
C SER A 71 -5.45 -2.99 -12.37
N PRO A 72 -4.43 -2.62 -13.17
CA PRO A 72 -3.76 -3.56 -14.07
C PRO A 72 -3.11 -4.75 -13.34
N ASP A 73 -2.65 -4.54 -12.11
CA ASP A 73 -1.96 -5.52 -11.26
C ASP A 73 -2.82 -6.00 -10.08
N GLY A 74 -3.98 -5.39 -9.86
CA GLY A 74 -4.86 -5.67 -8.73
C GLY A 74 -4.42 -5.00 -7.42
N VAL A 75 -3.49 -4.04 -7.49
CA VAL A 75 -3.01 -3.23 -6.36
C VAL A 75 -3.84 -1.95 -6.24
N VAL A 76 -4.17 -1.56 -5.01
CA VAL A 76 -4.88 -0.33 -4.67
C VAL A 76 -4.08 0.45 -3.63
N PRO A 77 -4.26 1.79 -3.53
CA PRO A 77 -5.11 2.65 -4.34
C PRO A 77 -4.54 2.92 -5.73
N LEU A 78 -5.35 3.55 -6.60
CA LEU A 78 -4.92 3.98 -7.94
C LEU A 78 -5.02 5.50 -8.08
N LEU A 79 -3.92 6.13 -8.47
CA LEU A 79 -3.92 7.53 -8.88
C LEU A 79 -4.12 7.62 -10.39
N LYS A 80 -5.23 8.21 -10.80
CA LYS A 80 -5.48 8.59 -12.19
C LYS A 80 -5.14 10.07 -12.36
N ILE A 81 -4.25 10.37 -13.30
CA ILE A 81 -3.90 11.73 -13.71
C ILE A 81 -4.02 11.77 -15.22
N ASN A 82 -4.95 12.58 -15.73
CA ASN A 82 -5.31 12.61 -17.15
C ASN A 82 -5.57 11.20 -17.73
N LYS A 83 -4.63 10.67 -18.52
CA LYS A 83 -4.70 9.35 -19.17
C LYS A 83 -3.77 8.31 -18.54
N THR A 84 -3.04 8.69 -17.49
CA THR A 84 -2.08 7.83 -16.80
C THR A 84 -2.71 7.28 -15.53
N LEU A 85 -2.47 5.99 -15.28
CA LEU A 85 -2.90 5.28 -14.08
C LEU A 85 -1.67 4.75 -13.36
N ILE A 86 -1.60 4.97 -12.05
CA ILE A 86 -0.47 4.61 -11.19
C ILE A 86 -1.02 3.89 -9.98
N THR A 87 -0.48 2.72 -9.65
CA THR A 87 -1.04 1.80 -8.65
C THR A 87 -0.08 1.62 -7.47
N GLY A 88 -0.63 1.62 -6.26
CA GLY A 88 0.13 1.37 -5.04
C GLY A 88 0.92 2.58 -4.51
N PHE A 89 1.33 2.50 -3.25
CA PHE A 89 1.95 3.60 -2.52
C PHE A 89 3.26 4.08 -3.15
N ASN A 90 4.26 3.19 -3.28
CA ASN A 90 5.58 3.53 -3.83
C ASN A 90 5.53 4.15 -5.22
N ALA A 91 4.78 3.56 -6.16
CA ALA A 91 4.73 4.05 -7.52
C ALA A 91 4.13 5.47 -7.59
N ILE A 92 3.16 5.77 -6.71
CA ILE A 92 2.57 7.10 -6.58
C ILE A 92 3.58 8.09 -6.00
N VAL A 93 4.31 7.71 -4.93
CA VAL A 93 5.37 8.55 -4.35
C VAL A 93 6.45 8.85 -5.38
N ASP A 94 6.96 7.83 -6.07
CA ASP A 94 7.98 7.97 -7.12
C ASP A 94 7.52 8.87 -8.26
N PHE A 95 6.24 8.77 -8.66
CA PHE A 95 5.68 9.65 -9.67
C PHE A 95 5.62 11.10 -9.22
N VAL A 96 5.18 11.35 -7.97
CA VAL A 96 5.14 12.70 -7.39
C VAL A 96 6.55 13.28 -7.26
N HIS A 97 7.53 12.47 -6.87
CA HIS A 97 8.94 12.86 -6.87
C HIS A 97 9.44 13.25 -8.27
N LYS A 98 9.07 12.50 -9.31
CA LYS A 98 9.40 12.84 -10.71
C LYS A 98 8.73 14.13 -11.19
N LYS A 99 7.64 14.58 -10.55
CA LYS A 99 7.02 15.90 -10.78
C LYS A 99 7.77 17.05 -10.10
N GLY A 100 8.82 16.76 -9.31
CA GLY A 100 9.60 17.76 -8.58
C GLY A 100 9.02 18.13 -7.21
N VAL A 101 8.00 17.43 -6.73
CA VAL A 101 7.45 17.61 -5.38
C VAL A 101 8.00 16.51 -4.49
N THR A 102 8.70 16.86 -3.41
CA THR A 102 9.29 15.88 -2.49
C THR A 102 9.17 16.35 -1.05
N LEU A 103 9.01 15.40 -0.12
CA LEU A 103 9.03 15.66 1.31
C LEU A 103 10.45 15.50 1.90
N THR A 104 11.40 14.96 1.12
CA THR A 104 12.71 14.53 1.63
C THR A 104 13.86 15.45 1.25
N SER A 105 13.58 16.66 0.75
CA SER A 105 14.62 17.63 0.34
C SER A 105 15.55 18.08 1.47
N HIS A 106 15.15 17.86 2.72
CA HIS A 106 15.88 18.22 3.93
C HIS A 106 16.73 17.07 4.49
N LEU A 107 16.66 15.88 3.90
CA LEU A 107 17.33 14.68 4.38
C LEU A 107 18.68 14.45 3.70
N SER A 108 19.64 13.89 4.44
CA SER A 108 20.88 13.36 3.86
C SER A 108 20.62 12.09 3.06
N GLU A 109 21.55 11.73 2.17
CA GLU A 109 21.48 10.45 1.42
C GLU A 109 21.34 9.24 2.34
N THR A 110 22.00 9.25 3.51
CA THR A 110 21.89 8.19 4.51
C THR A 110 20.48 8.13 5.11
N GLN A 111 19.89 9.27 5.46
CA GLN A 111 18.53 9.33 6.00
C GLN A 111 17.48 8.89 4.96
N VAL A 112 17.68 9.24 3.68
CA VAL A 112 16.81 8.76 2.59
C VAL A 112 16.93 7.24 2.44
N ALA A 113 18.13 6.66 2.57
CA ALA A 113 18.33 5.22 2.53
C ALA A 113 17.62 4.52 3.69
N ASP A 114 17.76 5.03 4.91
CA ASP A 114 17.09 4.50 6.11
C ASP A 114 15.57 4.59 5.99
N MET A 115 15.05 5.72 5.50
CA MET A 115 13.63 5.92 5.23
C MET A 115 13.09 4.89 4.22
N ARG A 116 13.81 4.65 3.11
CA ARG A 116 13.43 3.63 2.12
C ARG A 116 13.46 2.22 2.69
N ALA A 117 14.40 1.92 3.59
CA ALA A 117 14.44 0.63 4.28
C ALA A 117 13.17 0.42 5.13
N ASN A 118 12.70 1.47 5.83
CA ASN A 118 11.45 1.38 6.59
C ASN A 118 10.22 1.19 5.71
N ILE A 119 10.12 1.94 4.61
CA ILE A 119 9.01 1.81 3.67
C ILE A 119 8.95 0.37 3.15
N SER A 120 10.08 -0.16 2.71
CA SER A 120 10.21 -1.55 2.26
C SER A 120 9.82 -2.56 3.34
N MET A 121 10.26 -2.34 4.60
CA MET A 121 9.89 -3.20 5.72
C MET A 121 8.37 -3.19 5.97
N ILE A 122 7.72 -2.03 5.90
CA ILE A 122 6.26 -1.93 6.07
C ILE A 122 5.54 -2.63 4.91
N GLU A 123 5.82 -2.24 3.66
CA GLU A 123 5.10 -2.78 2.49
C GLU A 123 5.33 -4.27 2.24
N HIS A 124 6.49 -4.81 2.64
CA HIS A 124 6.80 -6.22 2.39
C HIS A 124 6.56 -7.11 3.60
N LEU A 125 7.00 -6.74 4.80
CA LEU A 125 6.81 -7.60 5.97
C LEU A 125 5.44 -7.38 6.62
N LEU A 126 5.07 -6.14 6.93
CA LEU A 126 3.80 -5.88 7.61
C LEU A 126 2.60 -6.26 6.73
N THR A 127 2.61 -5.87 5.45
CA THR A 127 1.56 -6.28 4.51
C THR A 127 1.48 -7.80 4.34
N THR A 128 2.61 -8.52 4.38
CA THR A 128 2.59 -10.00 4.32
C THR A 128 1.98 -10.60 5.59
N VAL A 129 2.27 -10.04 6.78
CA VAL A 129 1.59 -10.40 8.03
C VAL A 129 0.08 -10.16 7.91
N GLU A 130 -0.34 -8.99 7.47
CA GLU A 130 -1.76 -8.62 7.35
C GLU A 130 -2.48 -9.56 6.37
N LYS A 131 -1.86 -9.88 5.22
CA LYS A 131 -2.39 -10.86 4.27
C LYS A 131 -2.51 -12.25 4.88
N PHE A 132 -1.51 -12.71 5.63
CA PHE A 132 -1.58 -14.01 6.31
C PHE A 132 -2.77 -14.04 7.28
N VAL A 133 -2.89 -13.05 8.16
CA VAL A 133 -3.96 -12.98 9.16
C VAL A 133 -5.34 -12.92 8.50
N LEU A 134 -5.48 -12.20 7.40
CA LEU A 134 -6.78 -12.03 6.72
C LEU A 134 -7.17 -13.23 5.86
N TRP A 135 -6.23 -13.84 5.15
CA TRP A 135 -6.53 -14.81 4.10
C TRP A 135 -6.11 -16.25 4.43
N ASN A 136 -5.08 -16.44 5.27
CA ASN A 136 -4.63 -17.76 5.69
C ASN A 136 -5.30 -18.23 6.97
N HIS A 137 -5.44 -17.36 7.98
CA HIS A 137 -6.09 -17.73 9.24
C HIS A 137 -7.59 -17.97 9.03
N ASP A 138 -8.00 -19.25 9.11
CA ASP A 138 -9.35 -19.70 8.77
C ASP A 138 -10.46 -18.97 9.51
N GLU A 139 -10.29 -18.76 10.82
CA GLU A 139 -11.30 -18.10 11.64
C GLU A 139 -11.49 -16.62 11.21
N THR A 140 -10.40 -15.90 10.94
CA THR A 140 -10.47 -14.51 10.45
C THR A 140 -11.09 -14.47 9.06
N TYR A 141 -10.70 -15.40 8.18
CA TYR A 141 -11.23 -15.46 6.83
C TYR A 141 -12.76 -15.65 6.83
N ASP A 142 -13.24 -16.60 7.65
CA ASP A 142 -14.65 -16.97 7.68
C ASP A 142 -15.52 -15.94 8.39
N LYS A 143 -15.02 -15.32 9.45
CA LYS A 143 -15.79 -14.35 10.26
C LYS A 143 -15.71 -12.92 9.74
N VAL A 144 -14.62 -12.54 9.06
CA VAL A 144 -14.35 -11.14 8.70
C VAL A 144 -14.05 -10.99 7.21
N THR A 145 -12.96 -11.59 6.72
CA THR A 145 -12.38 -11.24 5.42
C THR A 145 -13.32 -11.52 4.25
N LYS A 146 -13.91 -12.72 4.18
CA LYS A 146 -14.76 -13.08 3.04
C LYS A 146 -16.04 -12.26 3.00
N LEU A 147 -16.60 -11.94 4.17
CA LEU A 147 -17.82 -11.15 4.30
C LEU A 147 -17.57 -9.70 3.90
N ARG A 148 -16.47 -9.11 4.39
CA ARG A 148 -16.08 -7.73 4.08
C ARG A 148 -15.70 -7.55 2.61
N TYR A 149 -14.88 -8.44 2.04
CA TYR A 149 -14.49 -8.36 0.62
C TYR A 149 -15.68 -8.56 -0.32
N GLY A 150 -16.59 -9.47 0.03
CA GLY A 150 -17.77 -9.81 -0.77
C GLY A 150 -18.97 -8.88 -0.59
N SER A 151 -18.97 -8.00 0.43
CA SER A 151 -20.14 -7.24 0.89
C SER A 151 -20.78 -6.35 -0.17
N VAL A 152 -19.98 -5.87 -1.12
CA VAL A 152 -20.39 -4.90 -2.15
C VAL A 152 -20.95 -5.57 -3.41
N TYR A 153 -20.89 -6.89 -3.49
CA TYR A 153 -21.34 -7.65 -4.66
C TYR A 153 -22.63 -8.41 -4.38
N HIS A 154 -23.43 -8.62 -5.41
CA HIS A 154 -24.56 -9.53 -5.33
C HIS A 154 -24.10 -10.99 -5.51
N TRP A 155 -24.91 -11.92 -5.00
CA TRP A 155 -24.72 -13.34 -5.31
C TRP A 155 -24.82 -13.55 -6.84
N PRO A 156 -23.92 -14.34 -7.45
CA PRO A 156 -22.94 -15.23 -6.82
C PRO A 156 -21.56 -14.60 -6.53
N LEU A 157 -21.28 -13.40 -7.02
CA LEU A 157 -19.96 -12.76 -6.96
C LEU A 157 -19.50 -12.51 -5.52
N SER A 158 -20.42 -12.22 -4.59
CA SER A 158 -20.10 -12.05 -3.16
C SER A 158 -19.46 -13.27 -2.51
N SER A 159 -19.62 -14.47 -3.08
CA SER A 159 -18.96 -15.70 -2.59
C SER A 159 -17.81 -16.14 -3.49
N VAL A 160 -17.96 -16.00 -4.81
CA VAL A 160 -16.93 -16.42 -5.78
C VAL A 160 -15.68 -15.56 -5.69
N LEU A 161 -15.82 -14.23 -5.61
CA LEU A 161 -14.65 -13.33 -5.62
C LEU A 161 -13.77 -13.49 -4.39
N PRO A 162 -14.29 -13.57 -3.14
CA PRO A 162 -13.45 -13.89 -1.98
C PRO A 162 -12.74 -15.24 -2.11
N PHE A 163 -13.37 -16.25 -2.69
CA PHE A 163 -12.74 -17.57 -2.87
C PHE A 163 -11.57 -17.52 -3.87
N VAL A 164 -11.77 -16.86 -5.01
CA VAL A 164 -10.72 -16.69 -6.03
C VAL A 164 -9.57 -15.83 -5.49
N LYS A 165 -9.87 -14.72 -4.80
CA LYS A 165 -8.86 -13.86 -4.18
C LYS A 165 -8.07 -14.60 -3.09
N ARG A 166 -8.73 -15.41 -2.25
CA ARG A 166 -8.07 -16.25 -1.24
C ARG A 166 -7.04 -17.16 -1.88
N ARG A 167 -7.41 -17.90 -2.93
CA ARG A 167 -6.48 -18.81 -3.64
C ARG A 167 -5.23 -18.10 -4.13
N LYS A 168 -5.39 -16.95 -4.80
CA LYS A 168 -4.26 -16.14 -5.29
C LYS A 168 -3.32 -15.72 -4.15
N ILE A 169 -3.87 -15.30 -3.01
CA ILE A 169 -3.06 -14.83 -1.88
C ILE A 169 -2.39 -15.99 -1.15
N LEU A 170 -3.04 -17.15 -1.04
CA LEU A 170 -2.41 -18.35 -0.49
C LEU A 170 -1.25 -18.84 -1.35
N GLU A 171 -1.37 -18.78 -2.68
CA GLU A 171 -0.26 -19.04 -3.60
C GLU A 171 0.89 -18.05 -3.37
N GLU A 172 0.61 -16.73 -3.28
CA GLU A 172 1.63 -15.71 -2.95
C GLU A 172 2.32 -15.96 -1.60
N LEU A 173 1.58 -16.40 -0.58
CA LEU A 173 2.13 -16.71 0.73
C LEU A 173 2.98 -17.99 0.70
N SER A 174 2.58 -19.00 -0.06
CA SER A 174 3.37 -20.23 -0.24
C SER A 174 4.68 -19.95 -0.96
N ASP A 175 4.68 -19.09 -1.99
CA ASP A 175 5.90 -18.65 -2.69
C ASP A 175 6.92 -17.93 -1.78
N LYS A 176 6.45 -17.41 -0.63
CA LYS A 176 7.29 -16.73 0.38
C LYS A 176 7.66 -17.64 1.57
N ASP A 177 7.28 -18.91 1.57
CA ASP A 177 7.39 -19.84 2.71
C ASP A 177 6.61 -19.37 3.96
N TRP A 178 5.43 -18.76 3.76
CA TRP A 178 4.53 -18.32 4.85
C TRP A 178 3.36 -19.28 5.10
N ASP A 179 3.00 -20.14 4.15
CA ASP A 179 1.85 -21.04 4.24
C ASP A 179 1.89 -22.01 5.43
N THR A 180 3.09 -22.38 5.88
CA THR A 180 3.31 -23.29 7.02
C THR A 180 3.54 -22.58 8.36
N LYS A 181 3.59 -21.24 8.38
CA LYS A 181 3.83 -20.48 9.61
C LYS A 181 2.64 -20.56 10.56
N THR A 182 2.94 -20.57 11.85
CA THR A 182 1.96 -20.42 12.93
C THR A 182 1.61 -18.95 13.16
N MET A 183 0.46 -18.71 13.81
CA MET A 183 0.07 -17.36 14.22
C MET A 183 1.09 -16.70 15.16
N ASP A 184 1.77 -17.49 16.00
CA ASP A 184 2.81 -16.99 16.90
C ASP A 184 4.03 -16.50 16.11
N GLU A 185 4.52 -17.29 15.15
CA GLU A 185 5.64 -16.89 14.28
C GLU A 185 5.32 -15.65 13.44
N VAL A 186 4.07 -15.54 12.96
CA VAL A 186 3.58 -14.36 12.23
C VAL A 186 3.53 -13.14 13.16
N GLY A 187 3.08 -13.33 14.40
CA GLY A 187 3.12 -12.31 15.45
C GLY A 187 4.53 -11.82 15.75
N GLU A 188 5.52 -12.72 15.80
CA GLU A 188 6.92 -12.35 15.96
C GLU A 188 7.46 -11.51 14.79
N GLN A 189 7.00 -11.75 13.55
CA GLN A 189 7.38 -10.90 12.41
C GLN A 189 6.81 -9.49 12.56
N ALA A 190 5.54 -9.38 12.98
CA ALA A 190 4.93 -8.08 13.25
C ALA A 190 5.67 -7.33 14.38
N ASP A 191 5.99 -8.03 15.48
CA ASP A 191 6.72 -7.45 16.60
C ASP A 191 8.10 -6.93 16.18
N LYS A 192 8.82 -7.64 15.31
CA LYS A 192 10.10 -7.17 14.74
C LYS A 192 9.94 -5.85 13.98
N VAL A 193 8.91 -5.75 13.13
CA VAL A 193 8.63 -4.52 12.36
C VAL A 193 8.32 -3.36 13.32
N PHE A 194 7.42 -3.56 14.28
CA PHE A 194 7.04 -2.50 15.22
C PHE A 194 8.18 -2.09 16.15
N ARG A 195 9.03 -3.02 16.60
CA ARG A 195 10.22 -2.68 17.38
C ARG A 195 11.23 -1.87 16.59
N ALA A 196 11.47 -2.24 15.33
CA ALA A 196 12.38 -1.49 14.46
C ALA A 196 11.88 -0.06 14.23
N LEU A 197 10.60 0.09 13.88
CA LEU A 197 9.97 1.41 13.69
C LEU A 197 9.95 2.23 14.99
N SER A 198 9.64 1.60 16.12
CA SER A 198 9.65 2.25 17.43
C SER A 198 11.05 2.71 17.85
N ALA A 199 12.08 1.91 17.57
CA ALA A 199 13.46 2.26 17.86
C ALA A 199 13.92 3.45 17.02
N GLN A 200 13.51 3.48 15.74
CA GLN A 200 13.83 4.60 14.85
C GLN A 200 13.09 5.88 15.20
N LEU A 201 11.79 5.80 15.54
CA LEU A 201 11.03 6.95 16.00
C LEU A 201 11.62 7.50 17.31
N GLY A 202 11.98 6.63 18.25
CA GLY A 202 12.62 7.01 19.50
C GLY A 202 11.83 8.08 20.27
N SER A 203 12.42 9.28 20.37
CA SER A 203 11.78 10.48 20.96
C SER A 203 11.50 11.58 19.93
N GLN A 204 11.70 11.28 18.65
CA GLN A 204 11.47 12.19 17.54
C GLN A 204 9.98 12.30 17.24
N LYS A 205 9.60 13.38 16.55
CA LYS A 205 8.21 13.61 16.15
C LYS A 205 7.78 12.71 14.99
N TYR A 206 8.72 12.41 14.09
CA TYR A 206 8.55 11.61 12.88
C TYR A 206 9.76 10.66 12.70
N LEU A 207 9.65 9.69 11.80
CA LEU A 207 10.67 8.64 11.58
C LEU A 207 12.04 9.18 11.15
N THR A 208 12.10 10.39 10.61
CA THR A 208 13.32 11.03 10.11
C THR A 208 13.61 12.38 10.77
N GLY A 209 12.96 12.70 11.89
CA GLY A 209 13.22 13.91 12.67
C GLY A 209 11.97 14.78 12.89
N ASP A 210 12.11 16.07 12.60
CA ASP A 210 11.10 17.10 12.93
C ASP A 210 10.08 17.34 11.82
N LEU A 211 10.37 16.92 10.59
CA LEU A 211 9.49 17.03 9.43
C LEU A 211 9.04 15.65 8.95
N PRO A 212 7.77 15.51 8.54
CA PRO A 212 7.25 14.22 8.15
C PRO A 212 7.58 13.88 6.70
N THR A 213 7.68 12.59 6.41
CA THR A 213 8.03 12.03 5.10
C THR A 213 6.95 11.08 4.59
N GLU A 214 7.13 10.53 3.38
CA GLU A 214 6.32 9.43 2.88
C GLU A 214 6.36 8.20 3.82
N ALA A 215 7.46 7.95 4.54
CA ALA A 215 7.50 6.86 5.51
C ALA A 215 6.52 7.09 6.67
N ASP A 216 6.37 8.32 7.13
CA ASP A 216 5.39 8.68 8.17
C ASP A 216 3.95 8.57 7.66
N ALA A 217 3.70 8.94 6.40
CA ALA A 217 2.40 8.76 5.76
C ALA A 217 2.00 7.29 5.70
N LEU A 218 2.95 6.42 5.31
CA LEU A 218 2.75 4.97 5.26
C LEU A 218 2.54 4.37 6.65
N LEU A 219 3.40 4.72 7.61
CA LEU A 219 3.27 4.27 8.98
C LEU A 219 1.93 4.68 9.58
N PHE A 220 1.49 5.92 9.35
CA PHE A 220 0.19 6.39 9.80
C PHE A 220 -0.95 5.57 9.22
N GLY A 221 -0.90 5.24 7.92
CA GLY A 221 -1.89 4.39 7.25
C GLY A 221 -2.07 3.04 7.95
N HIS A 222 -0.97 2.31 8.18
CA HIS A 222 -1.01 1.01 8.85
C HIS A 222 -1.40 1.12 10.33
N MET A 223 -0.81 2.06 11.08
CA MET A 223 -1.10 2.22 12.51
C MET A 223 -2.57 2.58 12.75
N TYR A 224 -3.10 3.54 11.99
CA TYR A 224 -4.50 3.92 12.10
C TYR A 224 -5.41 2.72 11.84
N THR A 225 -5.11 1.94 10.80
CA THR A 225 -5.94 0.79 10.44
C THR A 225 -5.90 -0.28 11.53
N LEU A 226 -4.72 -0.64 12.03
CA LEU A 226 -4.54 -1.66 13.08
C LEU A 226 -5.29 -1.31 14.38
N ILE A 227 -5.37 -0.04 14.75
CA ILE A 227 -6.02 0.38 16.00
C ILE A 227 -7.52 0.69 15.85
N THR A 228 -8.01 0.94 14.62
CA THR A 228 -9.40 1.37 14.40
C THR A 228 -10.27 0.33 13.72
N VAL A 229 -9.70 -0.51 12.85
CA VAL A 229 -10.48 -1.50 12.10
C VAL A 229 -10.76 -2.70 13.00
N ARG A 230 -12.06 -2.88 13.31
CA ARG A 230 -12.62 -4.02 14.04
C ARG A 230 -13.23 -5.05 13.10
#